data_AF-A0A9W7UFZ9-F1
#
_entry.id   AF-A0A9W7UFZ9-F1
#
_cell.length_a   1.000
_cell.length_b   1.000
_cell.length_c   1.000
_cell.angle_alpha   90.00
_cell.angle_beta   90.00
_cell.angle_gamma   90.00
#
_symmetry.space_group_name_H-M   'P 1'
#
loop_
_entity.id
_entity.type
_entity.pdbx_description
1 polymer ?
#
loop_
_entity_poly.entity_id
_entity_poly.type
_entity_poly.pdbx_seq_one_letter_code
_entity_poly.pdbx_strand_id
1 'polypeptide(L)'
;MSTPLTIDELRGMSVKEAILLGADVISPAQKEARKGKPKDNYKEGNRQFTMVREEIKEVNEYLSLENSGVMMFLLGFAKLGENGSLYYREEGKESELLSVSKLADLLGKTPRATNIILAELEKLSLIVRTKKGRNTTISLGEQFFNVGSYEGKDLFTKVYKGKLLEVAKKISFSELGLFFKLLGHFHYDLHVLVDNPHEVKVSELNIWSRKHVAPSVGCSADFAKRAIPKLIRAGLLMEISSAKKLIILNPLLVSKKLRTPNIKELAEAIELASFTRENFKK
;
A
#
# COMPACT_ATOMS: atom_id res chain seq x y z
N MET A 1 -11.37 -20.29 21.35
CA MET A 1 -12.49 -19.33 21.42
C MET A 1 -11.96 -18.10 22.12
N SER A 2 -11.88 -16.96 21.42
CA SER A 2 -11.34 -15.72 21.96
C SER A 2 -12.44 -14.95 22.67
N THR A 3 -12.27 -14.60 23.93
CA THR A 3 -13.21 -13.77 24.70
C THR A 3 -13.45 -12.44 23.96
N PRO A 4 -14.71 -12.01 23.75
CA PRO A 4 -14.98 -10.72 23.13
C PRO A 4 -14.48 -9.60 24.04
N LEU A 5 -13.67 -8.69 23.48
CA LEU A 5 -13.15 -7.52 24.20
C LEU A 5 -14.29 -6.62 24.68
N THR A 6 -14.19 -6.16 25.91
CA THR A 6 -15.12 -5.22 26.53
C THR A 6 -14.77 -3.78 26.15
N ILE A 7 -15.76 -2.88 26.21
CA ILE A 7 -15.57 -1.45 25.90
C ILE A 7 -14.55 -0.82 26.86
N ASP A 8 -14.54 -1.25 28.12
CA ASP A 8 -13.60 -0.74 29.13
C ASP A 8 -12.16 -1.19 28.86
N GLU A 9 -11.95 -2.38 28.29
CA GLU A 9 -10.61 -2.84 27.85
C GLU A 9 -10.08 -2.06 26.64
N LEU A 10 -10.96 -1.44 25.83
CA LEU A 10 -10.58 -0.64 24.65
C LEU A 10 -10.46 0.87 24.95
N ARG A 11 -10.82 1.32 26.16
CA ARG A 11 -10.77 2.74 26.53
C ARG A 11 -9.33 3.22 26.64
N GLY A 12 -9.02 4.34 25.98
CA GLY A 12 -7.69 4.95 26.00
C GLY A 12 -6.68 4.32 25.04
N MET A 13 -7.05 3.26 24.33
CA MET A 13 -6.23 2.66 23.28
C MET A 13 -6.32 3.44 21.97
N SER A 14 -5.21 3.48 21.25
CA SER A 14 -5.20 3.87 19.84
C SER A 14 -6.00 2.87 19.00
N VAL A 15 -6.46 3.34 17.84
CA VAL A 15 -7.20 2.52 16.87
C VAL A 15 -6.35 1.34 16.41
N LYS A 16 -5.03 1.54 16.30
CA LYS A 16 -4.07 0.47 15.99
C LYS A 16 -4.11 -0.62 17.05
N GLU A 17 -4.06 -0.27 18.32
CA GLU A 17 -4.13 -1.23 19.44
C GLU A 17 -5.48 -1.93 19.50
N ALA A 18 -6.58 -1.19 19.29
CA ALA A 18 -7.92 -1.77 19.25
C ALA A 18 -8.07 -2.80 18.10
N ILE A 19 -7.58 -2.49 16.90
CA ILE A 19 -7.63 -3.42 15.75
C ILE A 19 -6.73 -4.63 15.97
N LEU A 20 -5.51 -4.44 16.52
CA LEU A 20 -4.61 -5.54 16.87
C LEU A 20 -5.22 -6.50 17.90
N LEU A 21 -6.05 -5.99 18.80
CA LEU A 21 -6.81 -6.80 19.75
C LEU A 21 -8.02 -7.48 19.09
N GLY A 22 -8.41 -7.08 17.88
CA GLY A 22 -9.47 -7.69 17.09
C GLY A 22 -10.80 -6.95 17.21
N ALA A 23 -10.77 -5.69 17.64
CA ALA A 23 -11.92 -4.81 17.61
C ALA A 23 -12.19 -4.32 16.18
N ASP A 24 -13.45 -4.32 15.79
CA ASP A 24 -13.91 -3.79 14.52
C ASP A 24 -14.27 -2.30 14.73
N VAL A 25 -13.32 -1.41 14.47
CA VAL A 25 -13.47 0.03 14.78
C VAL A 25 -14.25 0.72 13.66
N ILE A 26 -15.42 1.25 14.00
CA ILE A 26 -16.30 1.97 13.08
C ILE A 26 -16.65 3.34 13.65
N SER A 27 -16.73 4.35 12.79
CA SER A 27 -17.13 5.68 13.24
C SER A 27 -18.61 5.69 13.66
N PRO A 28 -19.04 6.65 14.53
CA PRO A 28 -20.46 6.81 14.87
C PRO A 28 -21.36 6.99 13.64
N ALA A 29 -20.88 7.74 12.64
CA ALA A 29 -21.58 7.92 11.36
C ALA A 29 -21.73 6.61 10.59
N GLN A 30 -20.71 5.73 10.61
CA GLN A 30 -20.80 4.40 10.01
C GLN A 30 -21.74 3.48 10.77
N LYS A 31 -21.77 3.56 12.11
CA LYS A 31 -22.70 2.79 12.95
C LYS A 31 -24.15 3.14 12.62
N GLU A 32 -24.45 4.42 12.46
CA GLU A 32 -25.77 4.91 12.01
C GLU A 32 -26.07 4.46 10.57
N ALA A 33 -25.13 4.60 9.64
CA ALA A 33 -25.31 4.17 8.24
C ALA A 33 -25.48 2.65 8.05
N ARG A 34 -25.00 1.84 9.02
CA ARG A 34 -25.14 0.38 9.05
C ARG A 34 -26.42 -0.11 9.73
N LYS A 35 -27.13 0.74 10.50
CA LYS A 35 -28.44 0.37 11.05
C LYS A 35 -29.40 0.07 9.90
N GLY A 36 -29.96 -1.14 9.89
CA GLY A 36 -31.00 -1.55 8.94
C GLY A 36 -30.53 -2.09 7.59
N LYS A 37 -29.22 -2.20 7.32
CA LYS A 37 -28.71 -2.89 6.12
C LYS A 37 -28.27 -4.31 6.49
N PRO A 38 -28.70 -5.37 5.76
CA PRO A 38 -28.17 -6.70 5.98
C PRO A 38 -26.64 -6.66 5.83
N LYS A 39 -25.93 -7.50 6.58
CA LYS A 39 -24.49 -7.72 6.35
C LYS A 39 -24.36 -8.25 4.92
N ASP A 40 -24.09 -7.36 3.97
CA ASP A 40 -23.77 -7.77 2.61
C ASP A 40 -22.63 -8.78 2.73
N ASN A 41 -22.84 -9.98 2.21
CA ASN A 41 -21.80 -10.97 2.00
C ASN A 41 -20.86 -10.41 0.93
N TYR A 42 -20.04 -9.43 1.31
CA TYR A 42 -19.09 -8.79 0.43
C TYR A 42 -18.07 -9.84 0.01
N LYS A 43 -18.21 -10.31 -1.24
CA LYS A 43 -17.21 -11.15 -1.89
C LYS A 43 -16.21 -10.22 -2.56
N GLU A 44 -14.99 -10.18 -2.05
CA GLU A 44 -13.91 -9.39 -2.62
C GLU A 44 -13.68 -9.81 -4.08
N GLY A 45 -13.90 -8.88 -5.02
CA GLY A 45 -13.84 -9.18 -6.46
C GLY A 45 -12.42 -9.47 -6.97
N ASN A 46 -11.38 -9.01 -6.26
CA ASN A 46 -10.00 -9.24 -6.63
C ASN A 46 -9.22 -9.92 -5.50
N ARG A 47 -8.96 -11.23 -5.65
CA ARG A 47 -8.22 -12.05 -4.67
C ARG A 47 -6.71 -12.09 -4.95
N GLN A 48 -6.24 -11.41 -5.99
CA GLN A 48 -4.83 -11.40 -6.40
C GLN A 48 -4.13 -10.15 -5.86
N PHE A 49 -3.80 -10.19 -4.58
CA PHE A 49 -3.05 -9.12 -3.92
C PHE A 49 -1.87 -9.66 -3.12
N THR A 50 -0.96 -8.74 -2.79
CA THR A 50 0.13 -8.94 -1.83
C THR A 50 -0.17 -8.07 -0.62
N MET A 51 -0.08 -8.63 0.58
CA MET A 51 -0.23 -7.87 1.83
C MET A 51 1.12 -7.28 2.20
N VAL A 52 1.17 -5.97 2.39
CA VAL A 52 2.34 -5.22 2.86
C VAL A 52 2.07 -4.80 4.30
N ARG A 53 2.90 -5.27 5.23
CA ARG A 53 2.76 -4.94 6.65
C ARG A 53 3.20 -3.50 6.94
N GLU A 54 2.76 -2.91 8.04
CA GLU A 54 3.06 -1.50 8.34
C GLU A 54 4.54 -1.24 8.67
N GLU A 55 5.23 -2.25 9.17
CA GLU A 55 6.65 -2.27 9.53
C GLU A 55 7.54 -1.95 8.33
N ILE A 56 7.01 -2.02 7.10
CA ILE A 56 7.72 -1.58 5.89
C ILE A 56 8.20 -0.11 5.98
N LYS A 57 7.55 0.71 6.82
CA LYS A 57 7.98 2.09 7.09
C LYS A 57 9.39 2.17 7.66
N GLU A 58 9.78 1.21 8.48
CA GLU A 58 11.08 1.18 9.17
C GLU A 58 12.23 1.02 8.17
N VAL A 59 11.99 0.28 7.08
CA VAL A 59 12.99 0.05 6.03
C VAL A 59 12.90 1.06 4.88
N ASN A 60 11.78 1.79 4.76
CA ASN A 60 11.58 2.76 3.68
C ASN A 60 12.60 3.90 3.69
N GLU A 61 13.12 4.30 4.86
CA GLU A 61 14.12 5.37 4.97
C GLU A 61 15.47 4.98 4.34
N TYR A 62 15.80 3.69 4.34
CA TYR A 62 17.06 3.17 3.81
C TYR A 62 17.00 2.83 2.32
N LEU A 63 15.81 2.86 1.72
CA LEU A 63 15.63 2.57 0.30
C LEU A 63 15.75 3.83 -0.55
N SER A 64 16.57 3.74 -1.60
CA SER A 64 16.50 4.69 -2.72
C SER A 64 15.13 4.62 -3.39
N LEU A 65 14.70 5.70 -4.04
CA LEU A 65 13.44 5.71 -4.81
C LEU A 65 13.42 4.62 -5.88
N GLU A 66 14.54 4.36 -6.54
CA GLU A 66 14.61 3.33 -7.57
C GLU A 66 14.42 1.92 -6.97
N ASN A 67 15.08 1.61 -5.85
CA ASN A 67 14.94 0.33 -5.17
C ASN A 67 13.53 0.13 -4.61
N SER A 68 12.93 1.18 -4.03
CA SER A 68 11.51 1.17 -3.63
C SER A 68 10.60 0.86 -4.82
N GLY A 69 10.93 1.39 -6.00
CA GLY A 69 10.21 1.10 -7.24
C GLY A 69 10.32 -0.34 -7.68
N VAL A 70 11.53 -0.89 -7.67
CA VAL A 70 11.76 -2.31 -7.97
C VAL A 70 11.04 -3.18 -6.96
N MET A 71 11.10 -2.86 -5.66
CA MET A 71 10.39 -3.59 -4.62
C MET A 71 8.88 -3.61 -4.88
N MET A 72 8.28 -2.45 -5.15
CA MET A 72 6.87 -2.35 -5.50
C MET A 72 6.54 -3.20 -6.73
N PHE A 73 7.36 -3.15 -7.78
CA PHE A 73 7.19 -3.96 -8.98
C PHE A 73 7.21 -5.46 -8.68
N LEU A 74 8.11 -5.92 -7.79
CA LEU A 74 8.20 -7.32 -7.35
C LEU A 74 6.92 -7.82 -6.67
N LEU A 75 6.19 -6.96 -5.96
CA LEU A 75 4.90 -7.34 -5.33
C LEU A 75 3.88 -7.86 -6.35
N GLY A 76 3.97 -7.40 -7.60
CA GLY A 76 3.11 -7.81 -8.71
C GLY A 76 3.30 -9.26 -9.16
N PHE A 77 4.44 -9.88 -8.85
CA PHE A 77 4.78 -11.25 -9.27
C PHE A 77 4.53 -12.30 -8.20
N ALA A 78 4.15 -11.92 -6.98
CA ALA A 78 3.99 -12.89 -5.92
C ALA A 78 2.83 -13.83 -6.19
N LYS A 79 3.00 -15.14 -6.01
CA LYS A 79 1.94 -16.13 -6.24
C LYS A 79 1.23 -16.50 -4.94
N LEU A 80 -0.09 -16.59 -4.98
CA LEU A 80 -0.92 -16.93 -3.83
C LEU A 80 -0.62 -18.35 -3.36
N GLY A 81 -0.36 -18.54 -2.06
CA GLY A 81 -0.14 -19.87 -1.46
C GLY A 81 1.25 -20.46 -1.71
N GLU A 82 2.20 -19.67 -2.21
CA GLU A 82 3.56 -20.12 -2.56
C GLU A 82 4.63 -19.43 -1.69
N ASN A 83 4.27 -19.09 -0.44
CA ASN A 83 5.15 -18.47 0.56
C ASN A 83 5.99 -17.31 0.01
N GLY A 84 5.35 -16.38 -0.69
CA GLY A 84 6.02 -15.20 -1.24
C GLY A 84 6.89 -15.46 -2.48
N SER A 85 6.95 -16.69 -3.01
CA SER A 85 7.65 -16.99 -4.25
C SER A 85 7.12 -16.15 -5.41
N LEU A 86 8.04 -15.60 -6.20
CA LEU A 86 7.70 -14.75 -7.34
C LEU A 86 7.63 -15.57 -8.61
N TYR A 87 6.57 -15.36 -9.39
CA TYR A 87 6.30 -16.04 -10.63
C TYR A 87 6.07 -15.04 -11.76
N TYR A 88 6.61 -15.39 -12.92
CA TYR A 88 6.35 -14.69 -14.17
C TYR A 88 5.52 -15.59 -15.09
N ARG A 89 4.65 -14.97 -15.89
CA ARG A 89 3.91 -15.64 -16.95
C ARG A 89 4.04 -14.82 -18.21
N GLU A 90 4.56 -15.46 -19.25
CA GLU A 90 4.48 -14.95 -20.62
C GLU A 90 3.16 -15.40 -21.24
N GLU A 91 2.61 -14.60 -22.16
CA GLU A 91 1.37 -14.94 -22.85
C GLU A 91 1.55 -16.26 -23.63
N GLY A 92 0.59 -17.19 -23.45
CA GLY A 92 0.64 -18.51 -24.07
C GLY A 92 1.63 -19.50 -23.46
N LYS A 93 2.30 -19.17 -22.34
CA LYS A 93 3.22 -20.08 -21.64
C LYS A 93 2.80 -20.36 -20.20
N GLU A 94 3.30 -21.48 -19.69
CA GLU A 94 3.18 -21.85 -18.28
C GLU A 94 3.89 -20.83 -17.37
N SER A 95 3.38 -20.72 -16.14
CA SER A 95 3.99 -19.82 -15.16
C SER A 95 5.28 -20.42 -14.62
N GLU A 96 6.35 -19.63 -14.60
CA GLU A 96 7.66 -20.03 -14.09
C GLU A 96 8.13 -19.17 -12.93
N LEU A 97 9.05 -19.70 -12.12
CA LEU A 97 9.69 -18.94 -11.04
C LEU A 97 10.50 -17.78 -11.63
N LEU A 98 10.31 -16.59 -11.07
CA LEU A 98 11.02 -15.40 -11.49
C LEU A 98 12.51 -15.53 -11.15
N SER A 99 13.32 -15.70 -12.18
CA SER A 99 14.78 -15.73 -12.07
C SER A 99 15.38 -14.32 -12.08
N VAL A 100 16.59 -14.17 -11.54
CA VAL A 100 17.35 -12.91 -11.61
C VAL A 100 17.60 -12.46 -13.05
N SER A 101 17.87 -13.40 -13.97
CA SER A 101 18.07 -13.08 -15.40
C SER A 101 16.79 -12.50 -16.00
N LYS A 102 15.65 -13.18 -15.77
CA LYS A 102 14.37 -12.71 -16.29
C LYS A 102 13.97 -11.37 -15.68
N LEU A 103 14.24 -11.16 -14.39
CA LEU A 103 14.01 -9.87 -13.76
C LEU A 103 14.86 -8.77 -14.41
N ALA A 104 16.14 -9.04 -14.71
CA ALA A 104 17.01 -8.06 -15.38
C ALA A 104 16.41 -7.60 -16.73
N ASP A 105 15.89 -8.55 -17.52
CA ASP A 105 15.19 -8.26 -18.78
C ASP A 105 13.94 -7.40 -18.54
N LEU A 106 13.12 -7.75 -17.55
CA LEU A 106 11.89 -7.01 -17.20
C LEU A 106 12.17 -5.59 -16.69
N LEU A 107 13.29 -5.38 -16.00
CA LEU A 107 13.72 -4.07 -15.53
C LEU A 107 14.41 -3.25 -16.62
N GLY A 108 14.78 -3.86 -17.76
CA GLY A 108 15.61 -3.22 -18.78
C GLY A 108 17.02 -2.90 -18.26
N LYS A 109 17.57 -3.73 -17.37
CA LYS A 109 18.85 -3.52 -16.69
C LYS A 109 19.81 -4.68 -16.96
N THR A 110 21.11 -4.41 -16.82
CA THR A 110 22.10 -5.48 -16.89
C THR A 110 21.97 -6.42 -15.68
N PRO A 111 22.34 -7.71 -15.80
CA PRO A 111 22.35 -8.64 -14.68
C PRO A 111 23.17 -8.14 -13.48
N ARG A 112 24.26 -7.39 -13.74
CA ARG A 112 25.08 -6.78 -12.69
C ARG A 112 24.30 -5.72 -11.91
N ALA A 113 23.66 -4.78 -12.60
CA ALA A 113 22.86 -3.74 -11.96
C ALA A 113 21.67 -4.33 -11.17
N THR A 114 20.98 -5.31 -11.75
CA THR A 114 19.91 -6.04 -11.07
C THR A 114 20.40 -6.74 -9.80
N ASN A 115 21.57 -7.38 -9.83
CA ASN A 115 22.12 -8.03 -8.65
C ASN A 115 22.50 -7.05 -7.52
N ILE A 116 22.93 -5.83 -7.85
CA ILE A 116 23.20 -4.79 -6.85
C ILE A 116 21.90 -4.39 -6.16
N ILE A 117 20.85 -4.10 -6.93
CA ILE A 117 19.52 -3.75 -6.38
C ILE A 117 19.00 -4.88 -5.50
N LEU A 118 19.06 -6.13 -5.98
CA LEU A 118 18.60 -7.28 -5.20
C LEU A 118 19.41 -7.51 -3.93
N ALA A 119 20.72 -7.25 -3.94
CA ALA A 119 21.54 -7.35 -2.73
C ALA A 119 21.13 -6.31 -1.68
N GLU A 120 20.78 -5.10 -2.09
CA GLU A 120 20.28 -4.06 -1.18
C GLU A 120 18.89 -4.41 -0.60
N LEU A 121 17.99 -4.95 -1.44
CA LEU A 121 16.68 -5.42 -0.97
C LEU A 121 16.82 -6.62 0.00
N GLU A 122 17.72 -7.56 -0.29
CA GLU A 122 17.97 -8.72 0.56
C GLU A 122 18.64 -8.33 1.89
N LYS A 123 19.54 -7.35 1.89
CA LYS A 123 20.16 -6.80 3.11
C LYS A 123 19.12 -6.23 4.08
N LEU A 124 18.00 -5.73 3.57
CA LEU A 124 16.88 -5.21 4.34
C LEU A 124 15.78 -6.26 4.58
N SER A 125 16.05 -7.54 4.30
CA SER A 125 15.11 -8.65 4.48
C SER A 125 13.79 -8.49 3.70
N LEU A 126 13.79 -7.69 2.63
CA LEU A 126 12.62 -7.46 1.78
C LEU A 126 12.39 -8.61 0.79
N ILE A 127 13.47 -9.29 0.42
CA ILE A 127 13.45 -10.44 -0.47
C ILE A 127 14.42 -11.52 0.03
N VAL A 128 14.24 -12.74 -0.49
CA VAL A 128 15.15 -13.86 -0.32
C VAL A 128 15.53 -14.38 -1.70
N ARG A 129 16.83 -14.57 -1.96
CA ARG A 129 17.32 -15.22 -3.17
C ARG A 129 17.70 -16.68 -2.88
N THR A 130 17.13 -17.60 -3.66
CA THR A 130 17.39 -19.04 -3.53
C THR A 130 18.00 -19.58 -4.81
N LYS A 131 19.16 -20.24 -4.71
CA LYS A 131 19.76 -20.93 -5.84
C LYS A 131 19.01 -22.23 -6.13
N LYS A 132 18.52 -22.39 -7.36
CA LYS A 132 17.88 -23.62 -7.87
C LYS A 132 18.61 -24.05 -9.15
N GLY A 133 19.52 -25.01 -9.01
CA GLY A 133 20.39 -25.46 -10.10
C GLY A 133 21.29 -24.33 -10.61
N ARG A 134 21.15 -23.98 -11.90
CA ARG A 134 21.89 -22.88 -12.55
C ARG A 134 21.25 -21.50 -12.33
N ASN A 135 20.00 -21.45 -11.88
CA ASN A 135 19.25 -20.21 -11.74
C ASN A 135 19.18 -19.76 -10.28
N THR A 136 19.01 -18.46 -10.07
CA THR A 136 18.66 -17.88 -8.77
C THR A 136 17.26 -17.32 -8.87
N THR A 137 16.37 -17.81 -8.01
CA THR A 137 14.96 -17.40 -7.94
C THR A 137 14.72 -16.46 -6.76
N ILE A 138 13.67 -15.66 -6.84
CA ILE A 138 13.39 -14.58 -5.88
C ILE A 138 12.07 -14.87 -5.16
N SER A 139 12.04 -14.63 -3.85
CA SER A 139 10.83 -14.66 -3.01
C SER A 139 10.75 -13.39 -2.16
N LEU A 140 9.56 -13.00 -1.74
CA LEU A 140 9.35 -11.90 -0.79
C LEU A 140 9.79 -12.31 0.62
N GLY A 141 10.30 -11.35 1.39
CA GLY A 141 10.60 -11.54 2.81
C GLY A 141 9.33 -11.58 3.66
N GLU A 142 9.14 -12.68 4.39
CA GLU A 142 7.94 -12.92 5.21
C GLU A 142 7.77 -11.91 6.37
N GLN A 143 8.85 -11.25 6.76
CA GLN A 143 8.85 -10.20 7.79
C GLN A 143 7.96 -9.01 7.41
N PHE A 144 7.90 -8.66 6.11
CA PHE A 144 7.18 -7.47 5.64
C PHE A 144 6.01 -7.81 4.71
N PHE A 145 5.97 -9.02 4.15
CA PHE A 145 5.01 -9.38 3.13
C PHE A 145 4.29 -10.69 3.44
N ASN A 146 3.00 -10.75 3.10
CA ASN A 146 2.22 -11.99 3.13
C ASN A 146 1.44 -12.16 1.82
N VAL A 147 1.36 -13.39 1.32
CA VAL A 147 0.72 -13.74 0.06
C VAL A 147 -0.14 -15.00 0.23
N GLY A 148 -1.33 -14.85 0.79
CA GLY A 148 -2.16 -16.02 1.09
C GLY A 148 -3.29 -15.72 2.05
N SER A 149 -3.78 -16.79 2.67
CA SER A 149 -4.63 -16.71 3.86
C SER A 149 -3.84 -16.08 4.99
N TYR A 150 -4.42 -15.05 5.59
CA TYR A 150 -3.89 -14.39 6.77
C TYR A 150 -4.94 -14.50 7.87
N GLU A 151 -4.55 -15.16 8.96
CA GLU A 151 -5.42 -15.38 10.13
C GLU A 151 -5.10 -14.41 11.27
N GLY A 152 -4.12 -13.51 11.08
CA GLY A 152 -3.71 -12.55 12.09
C GLY A 152 -4.57 -11.29 12.15
N LYS A 153 -4.30 -10.47 13.16
CA LYS A 153 -4.99 -9.19 13.42
C LYS A 153 -4.18 -7.96 12.99
N ASP A 154 -2.95 -8.16 12.49
CA ASP A 154 -2.09 -7.06 12.03
C ASP A 154 -2.72 -6.25 10.89
N LEU A 155 -2.41 -4.96 10.89
CA LEU A 155 -2.78 -4.03 9.84
C LEU A 155 -1.88 -4.23 8.62
N PHE A 156 -2.48 -4.36 7.45
CA PHE A 156 -1.75 -4.49 6.19
C PHE A 156 -2.38 -3.63 5.10
N THR A 157 -1.55 -3.24 4.13
CA THR A 157 -1.99 -2.68 2.86
C THR A 157 -2.02 -3.79 1.83
N LYS A 158 -3.20 -4.11 1.29
CA LYS A 158 -3.35 -4.94 0.08
C LYS A 158 -2.83 -4.16 -1.12
N VAL A 159 -2.04 -4.82 -1.96
CA VAL A 159 -1.56 -4.30 -3.24
C VAL A 159 -2.05 -5.24 -4.35
N TYR A 160 -2.93 -4.76 -5.23
CA TYR A 160 -3.55 -5.56 -6.28
C TYR A 160 -2.62 -5.74 -7.49
N LYS A 161 -2.27 -6.99 -7.79
CA LYS A 161 -1.18 -7.35 -8.69
C LYS A 161 -1.43 -6.98 -10.15
N GLY A 162 -2.60 -7.33 -10.67
CA GLY A 162 -2.94 -7.09 -12.07
C GLY A 162 -2.88 -5.62 -12.45
N LYS A 163 -3.50 -4.76 -11.62
CA LYS A 163 -3.47 -3.31 -11.86
C LYS A 163 -2.07 -2.74 -11.69
N LEU A 164 -1.30 -3.24 -10.72
CA LEU A 164 0.07 -2.80 -10.49
C LEU A 164 0.98 -3.03 -11.70
N LEU A 165 0.98 -4.24 -12.26
CA LEU A 165 1.83 -4.54 -13.42
C LEU A 165 1.39 -3.75 -14.67
N GLU A 166 0.10 -3.42 -14.80
CA GLU A 166 -0.41 -2.57 -15.87
C GLU A 166 0.12 -1.12 -15.74
N VAL A 167 0.06 -0.54 -14.55
CA VAL A 167 0.46 0.87 -14.33
C VAL A 167 1.98 1.04 -14.23
N ALA A 168 2.71 0.02 -13.76
CA ALA A 168 4.17 0.05 -13.66
C ALA A 168 4.86 0.25 -15.02
N LYS A 169 4.23 -0.20 -16.12
CA LYS A 169 4.74 0.01 -17.49
C LYS A 169 4.68 1.48 -17.96
N LYS A 170 3.93 2.34 -17.26
CA LYS A 170 3.63 3.72 -17.69
C LYS A 170 4.46 4.78 -16.95
N ILE A 171 5.26 4.37 -15.96
CA ILE A 171 6.04 5.25 -15.09
C ILE A 171 7.44 4.70 -14.87
N SER A 172 8.36 5.55 -14.44
CA SER A 172 9.71 5.12 -14.05
C SER A 172 9.71 4.39 -12.70
N PHE A 173 10.75 3.59 -12.44
CA PHE A 173 10.91 2.94 -11.13
C PHE A 173 11.03 3.96 -9.99
N SER A 174 11.69 5.10 -10.18
CA SER A 174 11.72 6.13 -9.12
C SER A 174 10.34 6.70 -8.80
N GLU A 175 9.47 6.87 -9.81
CA GLU A 175 8.08 7.29 -9.60
C GLU A 175 7.26 6.19 -8.93
N LEU A 176 7.44 4.93 -9.33
CA LEU A 176 6.81 3.79 -8.67
C LEU A 176 7.28 3.64 -7.22
N GLY A 177 8.54 3.98 -6.93
CA GLY A 177 9.09 3.97 -5.58
C GLY A 177 8.57 5.10 -4.70
N LEU A 178 8.24 6.26 -5.27
CA LEU A 178 7.46 7.26 -4.56
C LEU A 178 6.13 6.67 -4.11
N PHE A 179 5.42 5.98 -5.00
CA PHE A 179 4.16 5.33 -4.65
C PHE A 179 4.32 4.26 -3.56
N PHE A 180 5.39 3.46 -3.61
CA PHE A 180 5.71 2.50 -2.55
C PHE A 180 5.86 3.15 -1.18
N LYS A 181 6.61 4.26 -1.10
CA LYS A 181 6.80 5.00 0.15
C LYS A 181 5.48 5.55 0.69
N LEU A 182 4.54 5.93 -0.19
CA LEU A 182 3.22 6.43 0.21
C LEU A 182 2.30 5.36 0.84
N LEU A 183 2.58 4.05 0.69
CA LEU A 183 1.75 2.98 1.25
C LEU A 183 1.61 3.05 2.78
N GLY A 184 2.58 3.66 3.45
CA GLY A 184 2.55 3.90 4.89
C GLY A 184 1.74 5.12 5.33
N HIS A 185 1.41 6.04 4.42
CA HIS A 185 0.95 7.38 4.77
C HIS A 185 -0.47 7.67 4.31
N PHE A 186 -1.28 6.64 4.08
CA PHE A 186 -2.68 6.84 3.73
C PHE A 186 -3.63 6.35 4.82
N HIS A 187 -4.69 7.11 5.03
CA HIS A 187 -5.71 6.84 6.02
C HIS A 187 -6.39 5.49 5.75
N TYR A 188 -6.53 4.68 6.80
CA TYR A 188 -7.04 3.31 6.75
C TYR A 188 -8.36 3.17 5.98
N ASP A 189 -9.26 4.14 6.14
CA ASP A 189 -10.59 4.10 5.54
C ASP A 189 -10.74 4.96 4.28
N LEU A 190 -10.15 6.15 4.30
CA LEU A 190 -10.40 7.19 3.30
C LEU A 190 -9.38 7.17 2.16
N HIS A 191 -8.29 6.44 2.34
CA HIS A 191 -7.18 6.38 1.39
C HIS A 191 -6.50 7.74 1.07
N VAL A 192 -6.82 8.78 1.84
CA VAL A 192 -6.21 10.11 1.79
C VAL A 192 -4.83 10.08 2.42
N LEU A 193 -3.87 10.79 1.82
CA LEU A 193 -2.55 10.97 2.40
C LEU A 193 -2.59 11.80 3.69
N VAL A 194 -2.06 11.26 4.78
CA VAL A 194 -2.09 11.84 6.14
C VAL A 194 -0.83 11.47 6.95
N ASP A 195 -0.53 12.25 7.99
CA ASP A 195 0.50 11.87 8.99
C ASP A 195 -0.02 10.83 10.00
N ASN A 196 -1.32 10.85 10.32
CA ASN A 196 -1.99 9.96 11.28
C ASN A 196 -2.95 8.97 10.58
N PRO A 197 -2.43 7.91 9.92
CA PRO A 197 -3.23 7.00 9.09
C PRO A 197 -4.30 6.20 9.82
N HIS A 198 -4.28 6.20 11.16
CA HIS A 198 -5.19 5.45 12.03
C HIS A 198 -6.15 6.34 12.82
N GLU A 199 -6.21 7.65 12.54
CA GLU A 199 -7.12 8.56 13.23
C GLU A 199 -8.59 8.27 12.88
N VAL A 200 -9.44 8.04 13.89
CA VAL A 200 -10.86 7.75 13.68
C VAL A 200 -11.69 9.00 13.47
N LYS A 201 -11.32 10.11 14.11
CA LYS A 201 -12.04 11.36 13.97
C LYS A 201 -11.55 12.09 12.73
N VAL A 202 -12.40 12.12 11.71
CA VAL A 202 -12.12 12.81 10.44
C VAL A 202 -11.71 14.28 10.64
N SER A 203 -12.27 14.94 11.66
CA SER A 203 -11.93 16.32 12.04
C SER A 203 -10.55 16.49 12.67
N GLU A 204 -9.82 15.43 12.98
CA GLU A 204 -8.47 15.46 13.57
C GLU A 204 -7.41 14.88 12.59
N LEU A 205 -7.79 14.64 11.33
CA LEU A 205 -6.86 14.14 10.30
C LEU A 205 -5.84 15.20 9.90
N ASN A 206 -4.56 14.84 9.93
CA ASN A 206 -3.44 15.66 9.47
C ASN A 206 -3.21 15.44 7.98
N ILE A 207 -4.03 16.09 7.16
CA ILE A 207 -4.10 15.87 5.72
C ILE A 207 -2.90 16.45 4.98
N TRP A 208 -2.36 15.68 4.05
CA TRP A 208 -1.31 16.11 3.14
C TRP A 208 -1.87 16.88 1.95
N SER A 209 -1.13 17.92 1.58
CA SER A 209 -1.21 18.55 0.27
C SER A 209 0.02 18.15 -0.54
N ARG A 210 0.08 18.52 -1.82
CA ARG A 210 1.23 18.20 -2.69
C ARG A 210 2.58 18.66 -2.09
N LYS A 211 2.61 19.78 -1.36
CA LYS A 211 3.85 20.28 -0.72
C LYS A 211 4.36 19.39 0.41
N HIS A 212 3.50 18.58 1.03
CA HIS A 212 3.88 17.71 2.15
C HIS A 212 4.47 16.37 1.70
N VAL A 213 4.20 15.95 0.46
CA VAL A 213 4.67 14.66 -0.04
C VAL A 213 6.20 14.56 0.01
N ALA A 214 6.91 15.55 -0.53
CA ALA A 214 8.37 15.55 -0.60
C ALA A 214 9.06 15.39 0.77
N PRO A 215 8.80 16.27 1.76
CA PRO A 215 9.44 16.16 3.06
C PRO A 215 9.01 14.90 3.83
N SER A 216 7.76 14.46 3.70
CA SER A 216 7.29 13.30 4.47
C SER A 216 7.81 11.94 3.97
N VAL A 217 8.25 11.84 2.72
CA VAL A 217 8.77 10.57 2.14
C VAL A 217 10.27 10.62 1.83
N GLY A 218 10.94 11.72 2.17
CA GLY A 218 12.38 11.87 1.96
C GLY A 218 12.78 11.96 0.49
N CYS A 219 12.10 12.80 -0.30
CA CYS A 219 12.49 13.07 -1.70
C CYS A 219 12.55 14.57 -2.01
N SER A 220 13.16 14.95 -3.12
CA SER A 220 13.25 16.37 -3.49
C SER A 220 11.88 16.93 -3.91
N ALA A 221 11.64 18.20 -3.59
CA ALA A 221 10.42 18.92 -3.96
C ALA A 221 10.20 18.93 -5.48
N ASP A 222 11.26 19.12 -6.27
CA ASP A 222 11.20 19.12 -7.73
C ASP A 222 10.86 17.76 -8.33
N PHE A 223 11.33 16.69 -7.69
CA PHE A 223 10.93 15.34 -8.07
C PHE A 223 9.45 15.12 -7.77
N ALA A 224 9.00 15.36 -6.53
CA ALA A 224 7.60 15.17 -6.14
C ALA A 224 6.64 16.00 -7.01
N LYS A 225 6.99 17.26 -7.31
CA LYS A 225 6.20 18.16 -8.17
C LYS A 225 5.98 17.58 -9.57
N ARG A 226 6.97 16.89 -10.14
CA ARG A 226 6.89 16.24 -11.46
C ARG A 226 6.27 14.84 -11.40
N ALA A 227 6.53 14.09 -10.34
CA ALA A 227 6.10 12.71 -10.18
C ALA A 227 4.60 12.61 -9.85
N ILE A 228 4.07 13.44 -8.95
CA ILE A 228 2.66 13.37 -8.51
C ILE A 228 1.68 13.45 -9.71
N PRO A 229 1.78 14.42 -10.65
CA PRO A 229 0.90 14.46 -11.82
C PRO A 229 1.01 13.24 -12.73
N LYS A 230 2.19 12.61 -12.82
CA LYS A 230 2.38 11.37 -13.59
C LYS A 230 1.72 10.19 -12.90
N LEU A 231 1.86 10.07 -11.58
CA LEU A 231 1.18 9.04 -10.78
C LEU A 231 -0.34 9.15 -10.89
N ILE A 232 -0.88 10.37 -10.93
CA ILE A 232 -2.30 10.61 -11.18
C ILE A 232 -2.71 10.14 -12.58
N ARG A 233 -1.98 10.56 -13.63
CA ARG A 233 -2.27 10.16 -15.03
C ARG A 233 -2.15 8.66 -15.26
N ALA A 234 -1.20 8.00 -14.59
CA ALA A 234 -1.02 6.56 -14.67
C ALA A 234 -2.05 5.77 -13.83
N GLY A 235 -2.85 6.46 -13.01
CA GLY A 235 -3.90 5.86 -12.18
C GLY A 235 -3.38 5.21 -10.90
N LEU A 236 -2.23 5.61 -10.38
CA LEU A 236 -1.75 5.19 -9.05
C LEU A 236 -2.33 6.07 -7.95
N LEU A 237 -2.47 7.36 -8.21
CA LEU A 237 -3.10 8.34 -7.33
C LEU A 237 -4.37 8.87 -7.98
N MET A 238 -5.29 9.38 -7.17
CA MET A 238 -6.40 10.20 -7.62
C MET A 238 -6.36 11.53 -6.88
N GLU A 239 -6.86 12.58 -7.53
CA GLU A 239 -7.03 13.90 -6.93
C GLU A 239 -8.52 14.22 -6.88
N ILE A 240 -9.05 14.47 -5.69
CA ILE A 240 -10.43 14.93 -5.52
C ILE A 240 -10.37 16.41 -5.24
N SER A 241 -11.12 17.18 -6.03
CA SER A 241 -11.20 18.63 -5.93
C SER A 241 -12.57 19.04 -5.41
N SER A 242 -12.57 19.77 -4.29
CA SER A 242 -13.71 20.57 -3.81
C SER A 242 -13.16 21.97 -3.47
N ALA A 243 -13.37 22.49 -2.26
CA ALA A 243 -12.73 23.71 -1.77
C ALA A 243 -11.19 23.59 -1.69
N LYS A 244 -10.69 22.37 -1.46
CA LYS A 244 -9.28 22.01 -1.45
C LYS A 244 -9.05 20.74 -2.26
N LYS A 245 -7.78 20.48 -2.59
CA LYS A 245 -7.34 19.29 -3.32
C LYS A 245 -6.85 18.22 -2.35
N LEU A 246 -7.46 17.05 -2.40
CA LEU A 246 -6.99 15.87 -1.68
C LEU A 246 -6.31 14.89 -2.63
N ILE A 247 -5.22 14.31 -2.17
CA ILE A 247 -4.53 13.22 -2.86
C ILE A 247 -4.91 11.93 -2.15
N ILE A 248 -5.47 11.00 -2.92
CA ILE A 248 -5.77 9.64 -2.44
C ILE A 248 -4.98 8.62 -3.23
N LEU A 249 -4.63 7.50 -2.60
CA LEU A 249 -4.14 6.33 -3.33
C LEU A 249 -5.31 5.65 -4.02
N ASN A 250 -5.11 5.17 -5.25
CA ASN A 250 -6.17 4.55 -6.03
C ASN A 250 -6.65 3.26 -5.33
N PRO A 251 -7.93 3.17 -4.92
CA PRO A 251 -8.48 1.98 -4.27
C PRO A 251 -8.47 0.71 -5.14
N LEU A 252 -8.39 0.86 -6.48
CA LEU A 252 -8.25 -0.26 -7.41
C LEU A 252 -6.83 -0.85 -7.42
N LEU A 253 -5.86 -0.13 -6.85
CA LEU A 253 -4.47 -0.53 -6.77
C LEU A 253 -4.08 -0.96 -5.36
N VAL A 254 -4.60 -0.27 -4.33
CA VAL A 254 -4.29 -0.55 -2.93
C VAL A 254 -5.50 -0.39 -2.01
N SER A 255 -5.52 -1.14 -0.93
CA SER A 255 -6.54 -0.99 0.11
C SER A 255 -6.05 -1.47 1.46
N LYS A 256 -6.36 -0.74 2.54
CA LYS A 256 -6.19 -1.24 3.91
C LYS A 256 -7.45 -1.96 4.43
N LYS A 257 -8.60 -1.77 3.77
CA LYS A 257 -9.87 -2.45 4.05
C LYS A 257 -10.21 -3.53 3.02
N LEU A 258 -11.22 -4.34 3.35
CA LEU A 258 -11.91 -5.21 2.38
C LEU A 258 -12.70 -4.41 1.33
N ARG A 259 -13.25 -3.23 1.69
CA ARG A 259 -14.10 -2.43 0.80
C ARG A 259 -13.40 -1.14 0.37
N THR A 260 -13.53 -0.81 -0.91
CA THR A 260 -13.20 0.50 -1.47
C THR A 260 -14.08 1.61 -0.86
N PRO A 261 -13.51 2.76 -0.44
CA PRO A 261 -14.32 3.91 -0.01
C PRO A 261 -15.15 4.45 -1.18
N ASN A 262 -16.40 4.86 -0.91
CA ASN A 262 -17.26 5.43 -1.94
C ASN A 262 -17.07 6.96 -2.06
N ILE A 263 -17.49 7.54 -3.20
CA ILE A 263 -17.30 8.98 -3.49
C ILE A 263 -17.97 9.88 -2.44
N LYS A 264 -19.11 9.47 -1.88
CA LYS A 264 -19.82 10.23 -0.86
C LYS A 264 -19.03 10.29 0.45
N GLU A 265 -18.51 9.15 0.92
CA GLU A 265 -17.63 9.05 2.09
C GLU A 265 -16.37 9.92 1.93
N LEU A 266 -15.80 9.93 0.72
CA LEU A 266 -14.66 10.77 0.39
C LEU A 266 -15.03 12.26 0.43
N ALA A 267 -16.14 12.66 -0.22
CA ALA A 267 -16.63 14.05 -0.26
C ALA A 267 -16.93 14.61 1.14
N GLU A 268 -17.65 13.85 1.97
CA GLU A 268 -17.95 14.20 3.36
C GLU A 268 -16.67 14.38 4.18
N ALA A 269 -15.68 13.50 3.99
CA ALA A 269 -14.40 13.65 4.65
C ALA A 269 -13.64 14.91 4.23
N ILE A 270 -13.75 15.30 2.94
CA ILE A 270 -13.17 16.57 2.47
C ILE A 270 -13.85 17.73 3.17
N GLU A 271 -15.17 17.78 3.20
CA GLU A 271 -15.91 18.89 3.81
C GLU A 271 -15.57 19.00 5.30
N LEU A 272 -15.70 17.91 6.05
CA LEU A 272 -15.41 17.88 7.49
C LEU A 272 -13.97 18.26 7.83
N ALA A 273 -12.99 17.83 7.02
CA ALA A 273 -11.59 18.19 7.24
C ALA A 273 -11.21 19.56 6.66
N SER A 274 -12.03 20.15 5.78
CA SER A 274 -11.76 21.45 5.15
C SER A 274 -12.18 22.64 6.01
N PHE A 275 -13.15 22.47 6.91
CA PHE A 275 -13.72 23.56 7.72
C PHE A 275 -12.87 24.00 8.91
N THR A 276 -11.85 23.26 9.30
CA THR A 276 -10.84 23.73 10.24
C THR A 276 -9.56 24.07 9.46
N ARG A 277 -9.13 25.35 9.51
CA ARG A 277 -7.83 25.77 8.97
C ARG A 277 -6.64 25.00 9.59
N GLU A 278 -6.90 24.24 10.65
CA GLU A 278 -5.93 23.52 11.48
C GLU A 278 -5.61 22.10 10.98
N ASN A 279 -6.45 21.47 10.13
CA ASN A 279 -6.30 20.05 9.76
C ASN A 279 -5.34 19.78 8.61
N PHE A 280 -4.99 20.81 7.84
CA PHE A 280 -3.93 20.67 6.87
C PHE A 280 -2.62 20.77 7.62
N LYS A 281 -1.74 19.79 7.43
CA LYS A 281 -0.37 19.87 7.93
C LYS A 281 0.18 21.27 7.60
N LYS A 282 0.64 21.99 8.62
CA LYS A 282 1.13 23.37 8.46
C LYS A 282 2.40 23.36 7.61
#